data_AF-A0A959ELZ0-F1
#
_entry.id   AF-A0A959ELZ0-F1
#
_cell.length_a   1.000
_cell.length_b   1.000
_cell.length_c   1.000
_cell.angle_alpha   90.00
_cell.angle_beta   90.00
_cell.angle_gamma   90.00
#
_symmetry.space_group_name_H-M   'P 1'
#
loop_
_entity.id
_entity.type
_entity.pdbx_description
1 polymer ?
#
loop_
_entity_poly.entity_id
_entity_poly.type
_entity_poly.pdbx_seq_one_letter_code
_entity_poly.pdbx_strand_id
1 'polypeptide(L)'
;RLGHDIRASINATELARRRFRDIASISGLIFKGYPGKPKKDRHVQASSQLFFEVFSDYEPHNLLLLQAYDEVMTFSLQEARLRETLARIRSQQLVLRRPAKATPFAFPILVDRLRERLSSEKLEDRIRRMKLELTKD
;
A
#
# COMPACT_ATOMS: atom_id res chain seq x y z
N ARG A 1 -15.29 15.55 -8.13
CA ARG A 1 -13.86 15.72 -8.50
C ARG A 1 -12.95 14.85 -7.64
N LEU A 2 -12.85 15.06 -6.31
CA LEU A 2 -12.02 14.24 -5.41
C LEU A 2 -12.17 12.71 -5.58
N GLY A 3 -13.40 12.17 -5.53
CA GLY A 3 -13.61 10.73 -5.71
C GLY A 3 -13.24 10.19 -7.11
N HIS A 4 -13.24 11.04 -8.14
CA HIS A 4 -12.75 10.64 -9.48
C HIS A 4 -11.22 10.65 -9.52
N ASP A 5 -10.58 11.68 -8.97
CA ASP A 5 -9.12 11.81 -8.92
C ASP A 5 -8.47 10.72 -8.03
N ILE A 6 -9.16 10.33 -6.96
CA ILE A 6 -8.80 9.19 -6.11
C ILE A 6 -8.82 7.89 -6.91
N ARG A 7 -9.92 7.62 -7.64
CA ARG A 7 -10.06 6.42 -8.46
C ARG A 7 -9.00 6.34 -9.56
N ALA A 8 -8.64 7.47 -10.15
CA ALA A 8 -7.61 7.54 -11.19
C ALA A 8 -6.18 7.42 -10.66
N SER A 9 -5.91 7.85 -9.42
CA SER A 9 -4.56 7.85 -8.85
C SER A 9 -4.16 6.53 -8.18
N ILE A 10 -5.14 5.67 -7.91
CA ILE A 10 -4.92 4.43 -7.17
C ILE A 10 -4.76 3.27 -8.13
N ASN A 11 -3.76 2.43 -7.86
CA ASN A 11 -3.67 1.12 -8.48
C ASN A 11 -4.75 0.21 -7.88
N ALA A 12 -6.00 0.44 -8.30
CA ALA A 12 -7.17 -0.27 -7.82
C ALA A 12 -7.02 -1.78 -8.03
N THR A 13 -6.41 -2.18 -9.14
CA THR A 13 -6.15 -3.58 -9.48
C THR A 13 -5.25 -4.25 -8.45
N GLU A 14 -4.13 -3.63 -8.07
CA GLU A 14 -3.22 -4.24 -7.08
C GLU A 14 -3.82 -4.26 -5.67
N LEU A 15 -4.53 -3.20 -5.27
CA LEU A 15 -5.23 -3.22 -4.00
C LEU A 15 -6.35 -4.29 -3.98
N ALA A 16 -7.09 -4.43 -5.09
CA ALA A 16 -8.15 -5.43 -5.22
C ALA A 16 -7.56 -6.83 -5.19
N ARG A 17 -6.44 -7.06 -5.87
CA ARG A 17 -5.69 -8.33 -5.82
C ARG A 17 -5.27 -8.69 -4.40
N ARG A 18 -4.80 -7.72 -3.61
CA ARG A 18 -4.47 -7.94 -2.18
C ARG A 18 -5.71 -8.26 -1.36
N ARG A 19 -6.79 -7.51 -1.56
CA ARG A 19 -8.05 -7.68 -0.81
C ARG A 19 -8.73 -9.01 -1.13
N PHE A 20 -8.64 -9.45 -2.38
CA PHE A 20 -9.22 -10.69 -2.86
C PHE A 20 -8.70 -11.93 -2.10
N ARG A 21 -7.48 -11.90 -1.57
CA ARG A 21 -6.96 -13.00 -0.73
C ARG A 21 -7.81 -13.29 0.49
N ASP A 22 -8.23 -12.24 1.18
CA ASP A 22 -9.07 -12.38 2.37
C ASP A 22 -10.46 -12.90 1.96
N ILE A 23 -11.04 -12.32 0.90
CA ILE A 23 -12.34 -12.72 0.35
C ILE A 23 -12.32 -14.19 -0.08
N ALA A 24 -11.35 -14.61 -0.88
CA ALA A 24 -11.19 -15.98 -1.37
C ALA A 24 -10.96 -16.99 -0.24
N SER A 25 -10.38 -16.54 0.87
CA SER A 25 -10.22 -17.38 2.05
C SER A 25 -11.52 -17.53 2.85
N ILE A 26 -12.31 -16.46 2.96
CA ILE A 26 -13.59 -16.46 3.65
C ILE A 26 -14.64 -17.24 2.85
N SER A 27 -14.64 -17.11 1.52
CA SER A 27 -15.55 -17.83 0.64
C SER A 27 -15.20 -19.31 0.45
N GLY A 28 -14.08 -19.77 1.02
CA GLY A 28 -13.64 -21.17 0.94
C GLY A 28 -12.95 -21.55 -0.37
N LEU A 29 -12.74 -20.60 -1.30
CA LEU A 29 -11.95 -20.84 -2.53
C LEU A 29 -10.50 -21.23 -2.23
N ILE A 30 -9.96 -20.76 -1.11
CA ILE A 30 -8.58 -21.04 -0.71
C ILE A 30 -8.56 -21.70 0.65
N PHE A 31 -8.01 -22.90 0.68
CA PHE A 31 -7.76 -23.62 1.92
C PHE A 31 -6.52 -23.06 2.65
N LYS A 32 -6.72 -22.53 3.86
CA LYS A 32 -5.65 -21.99 4.73
C LYS A 32 -4.90 -23.03 5.56
N GLY A 33 -5.32 -24.30 5.54
CA GLY A 33 -4.77 -25.34 6.41
C GLY A 33 -5.72 -25.72 7.54
N TYR A 34 -5.31 -26.68 8.37
CA TYR A 34 -6.09 -27.16 9.51
C TYR A 34 -5.70 -26.41 10.80
N PRO A 35 -6.53 -26.43 11.85
CA PRO A 35 -6.14 -25.93 13.16
C PRO A 35 -4.80 -26.53 13.61
N GLY A 36 -3.83 -25.68 13.96
CA GLY A 36 -2.47 -26.08 14.33
C GLY A 36 -1.55 -26.50 13.17
N LYS A 37 -2.05 -26.53 11.93
CA LYS A 37 -1.28 -26.87 10.72
C LYS A 37 -1.64 -25.93 9.55
N PRO A 38 -1.26 -24.63 9.64
CA PRO A 38 -1.52 -23.69 8.55
C PRO A 38 -0.68 -24.04 7.31
N LYS A 39 -1.26 -23.82 6.13
CA LYS A 39 -0.48 -23.78 4.87
C LYS A 39 0.44 -22.56 4.90
N LYS A 40 1.60 -22.66 4.24
CA LYS A 40 2.52 -21.51 4.15
C LYS A 40 1.84 -20.35 3.40
N ASP A 41 1.97 -19.14 3.94
CA ASP A 41 1.37 -17.92 3.39
C ASP A 41 1.69 -17.70 1.91
N ARG A 42 2.93 -18.01 1.49
CA ARG A 42 3.34 -17.90 0.08
C ARG A 42 2.42 -18.69 -0.86
N HIS A 43 1.95 -19.87 -0.44
CA HIS A 43 1.11 -20.73 -1.26
C HIS A 43 -0.32 -20.19 -1.30
N VAL A 44 -0.83 -19.71 -0.17
CA VAL A 44 -2.14 -19.04 -0.08
C VAL A 44 -2.16 -17.81 -0.98
N GLN A 45 -1.09 -17.01 -0.95
CA GLN A 45 -0.93 -15.84 -1.80
C GLN A 45 -0.90 -16.21 -3.29
N ALA A 46 -0.10 -17.20 -3.68
CA ALA A 46 -0.01 -17.62 -5.08
C ALA A 46 -1.36 -18.13 -5.63
N SER A 47 -2.06 -18.98 -4.86
CA SER A 47 -3.39 -19.47 -5.25
C SER A 47 -4.40 -18.33 -5.37
N SER A 48 -4.40 -17.38 -4.43
CA SER A 48 -5.29 -16.22 -4.49
C SER A 48 -5.06 -15.36 -5.72
N GLN A 49 -3.81 -15.15 -6.10
CA GLN A 49 -3.47 -14.31 -7.23
C GLN A 49 -3.92 -14.95 -8.55
N LEU A 50 -3.74 -16.27 -8.68
CA LEU A 50 -4.21 -17.02 -9.84
C LEU A 50 -5.74 -16.93 -9.99
N PHE A 51 -6.50 -17.14 -8.90
CA PHE A 51 -7.96 -16.99 -8.95
C PHE A 51 -8.39 -15.57 -9.35
N PHE A 52 -7.72 -14.55 -8.82
CA PHE A 52 -8.00 -13.16 -9.18
C PHE A 52 -7.76 -12.90 -10.67
N GLU A 53 -6.65 -13.40 -11.22
CA GLU A 53 -6.31 -13.26 -12.64
C GLU A 53 -7.32 -14.01 -13.52
N VAL A 54 -7.66 -15.26 -13.20
CA VAL A 54 -8.67 -16.04 -13.94
C VAL A 54 -10.04 -15.35 -13.92
N PHE A 55 -10.50 -14.87 -12.76
CA PHE A 55 -11.78 -14.14 -12.72
C PHE A 55 -11.70 -12.82 -13.50
N SER A 56 -10.58 -12.12 -13.46
CA SER A 56 -10.42 -10.87 -14.23
C SER A 56 -10.51 -11.12 -15.74
N ASP A 57 -9.92 -12.22 -16.22
CA ASP A 57 -9.83 -12.52 -17.65
C ASP A 57 -11.10 -13.21 -18.20
N TYR A 58 -11.73 -14.08 -17.41
CA TYR A 58 -12.80 -14.96 -17.89
C TYR A 58 -14.16 -14.73 -17.23
N GLU A 59 -14.21 -14.17 -16.02
CA GLU A 59 -15.45 -13.93 -15.28
C GLU A 59 -15.49 -12.51 -14.66
N PRO A 60 -15.47 -11.44 -15.47
CA PRO A 60 -15.41 -10.07 -14.95
C PRO A 60 -16.63 -9.66 -14.11
N HIS A 61 -17.68 -10.49 -14.08
CA HIS A 61 -18.90 -10.27 -13.30
C HIS A 61 -18.97 -11.18 -12.06
N ASN A 62 -17.89 -11.92 -11.76
CA ASN A 62 -17.79 -12.74 -10.56
C ASN A 62 -17.95 -11.88 -9.30
N LEU A 63 -18.89 -12.25 -8.43
CA LEU A 63 -19.24 -11.43 -7.26
C LEU A 63 -18.07 -11.25 -6.29
N LEU A 64 -17.17 -12.22 -6.17
CA LEU A 64 -16.00 -12.13 -5.28
C LEU A 64 -14.94 -11.17 -5.86
N LEU A 65 -14.82 -11.12 -7.18
CA LEU A 65 -13.98 -10.14 -7.86
C LEU A 65 -14.54 -8.73 -7.67
N LEU A 66 -15.83 -8.54 -7.91
CA LEU A 66 -16.50 -7.25 -7.73
C LEU A 66 -16.41 -6.77 -6.28
N GLN A 67 -16.66 -7.66 -5.31
CA GLN A 67 -16.51 -7.36 -3.89
C GLN A 67 -15.09 -6.90 -3.53
N ALA A 68 -14.05 -7.48 -4.14
CA ALA A 68 -12.67 -7.04 -3.89
C ALA A 68 -12.44 -5.58 -4.32
N TYR A 69 -12.99 -5.16 -5.46
CA TYR A 69 -12.93 -3.77 -5.89
C TYR A 69 -13.77 -2.85 -5.00
N ASP A 70 -14.99 -3.25 -4.66
CA ASP A 70 -15.88 -2.46 -3.80
C ASP A 70 -15.30 -2.24 -2.41
N GLU A 71 -14.73 -3.28 -1.81
CA GLU A 71 -14.09 -3.18 -0.51
C GLU A 71 -12.82 -2.32 -0.54
N VAL A 72 -12.04 -2.38 -1.62
CA VAL A 72 -10.89 -1.48 -1.77
C VAL A 72 -11.34 -0.03 -1.82
N MET A 73 -12.38 0.28 -2.60
CA MET A 73 -12.92 1.63 -2.71
C MET A 73 -13.49 2.11 -1.38
N THR A 74 -14.17 1.22 -0.65
CA THR A 74 -14.81 1.54 0.63
C THR A 74 -13.78 1.74 1.75
N PHE A 75 -12.81 0.83 1.89
CA PHE A 75 -11.96 0.77 3.08
C PHE A 75 -10.57 1.37 2.90
N SER A 76 -9.99 1.34 1.69
CA SER A 76 -8.58 1.73 1.51
C SER A 76 -8.34 3.24 1.61
N LEU A 77 -9.39 4.06 1.44
CA LEU A 77 -9.23 5.50 1.21
C LEU A 77 -9.75 6.43 2.27
N GLN A 78 -10.47 5.93 3.28
CA GLN A 78 -11.06 6.75 4.34
C GLN A 78 -11.57 8.10 3.78
N GLU A 79 -12.37 8.06 2.70
CA GLU A 79 -12.65 9.24 1.86
C GLU A 79 -13.14 10.42 2.69
N ALA A 80 -14.00 10.14 3.68
CA ALA A 80 -14.49 11.14 4.63
C ALA A 80 -13.34 11.89 5.33
N ARG A 81 -12.38 11.17 5.91
CA ARG A 81 -11.23 11.76 6.59
C ARG A 81 -10.33 12.56 5.64
N LEU A 82 -10.15 12.06 4.41
CA LEU A 82 -9.37 12.76 3.40
C LEU A 82 -10.05 14.08 2.99
N ARG A 83 -11.37 14.05 2.79
CA ARG A 83 -12.17 15.22 2.46
C ARG A 83 -12.12 16.27 3.56
N GLU A 84 -12.28 15.87 4.82
CA GLU A 84 -12.12 16.75 5.98
C GLU A 84 -10.72 17.37 6.04
N THR A 85 -9.69 16.56 5.82
CA THR A 85 -8.29 17.02 5.82
C THR A 85 -8.04 18.04 4.72
N LEU A 86 -8.55 17.80 3.50
CA LEU A 86 -8.43 18.74 2.39
C LEU A 86 -9.22 20.04 2.63
N ALA A 87 -10.41 19.95 3.24
CA ALA A 87 -11.20 21.11 3.62
C ALA A 87 -10.46 21.97 4.66
N ARG A 88 -9.80 21.33 5.63
CA ARG A 88 -8.93 21.99 6.61
C ARG A 88 -7.71 22.63 5.96
N ILE A 89 -7.02 21.93 5.06
CA ILE A 89 -5.84 22.48 4.36
C ILE A 89 -6.22 23.70 3.52
N ARG A 90 -7.41 23.70 2.89
CA ARG A 90 -7.90 24.82 2.08
C ARG A 90 -8.03 26.13 2.86
N SER A 91 -8.31 26.08 4.17
CA SER A 91 -8.39 27.29 5.01
C SER A 91 -7.06 27.68 5.66
N GLN A 92 -5.98 26.91 5.45
CA GLN A 92 -4.68 27.18 6.05
C GLN A 92 -3.81 28.05 5.14
N GLN A 93 -2.93 28.83 5.77
CA GLN A 93 -1.86 29.52 5.04
C GLN A 93 -0.77 28.51 4.66
N LEU A 94 -0.46 28.44 3.36
CA LEU A 94 0.62 27.58 2.86
C LEU A 94 1.99 28.22 3.14
N VAL A 95 2.77 27.60 4.02
CA VAL A 95 4.17 27.99 4.28
C VAL A 95 5.11 27.00 3.62
N LEU A 96 5.62 27.36 2.44
CA LEU A 96 6.62 26.57 1.73
C LEU A 96 8.03 26.93 2.20
N ARG A 97 8.77 25.95 2.70
CA ARG A 97 10.19 26.08 3.10
C ARG A 97 11.03 25.04 2.36
N ARG A 98 12.25 25.44 1.97
CA ARG A 98 13.24 24.58 1.31
C ARG A 98 14.46 24.46 2.22
N PRO A 99 14.49 23.48 3.15
CA PRO A 99 15.63 23.30 4.03
C PRO A 99 16.86 22.86 3.22
N ALA A 100 18.05 23.35 3.60
CA ALA A 100 19.30 23.01 2.92
C ALA A 100 19.78 21.57 3.20
N LYS A 101 19.40 21.01 4.34
CA LYS A 101 19.67 19.63 4.77
C LYS A 101 18.35 18.87 4.96
N ALA A 102 18.40 17.54 4.90
CA ALA A 102 17.24 16.71 5.21
C ALA A 102 16.78 16.90 6.66
N THR A 103 15.48 17.08 6.88
CA THR A 103 14.93 17.22 8.24
C THR A 103 14.82 15.85 8.93
N PRO A 104 14.76 15.80 10.27
CA PRO A 104 14.50 14.56 11.00
C PRO A 104 13.25 13.81 10.51
N PHE A 105 12.19 14.54 10.13
CA PHE A 105 10.96 13.93 9.58
C PHE A 105 11.11 13.41 8.15
N ALA A 106 12.04 13.95 7.36
CA ALA A 106 12.35 13.43 6.03
C ALA A 106 13.23 12.18 6.07
N PHE A 107 13.92 11.92 7.19
CA PHE A 107 14.91 10.84 7.30
C PHE A 107 14.34 9.44 7.00
N PRO A 108 13.20 9.00 7.58
CA PRO A 108 12.64 7.67 7.26
C PRO A 108 12.34 7.48 5.78
N ILE A 109 11.80 8.52 5.13
CA ILE A 109 11.46 8.53 3.70
C ILE A 109 12.72 8.39 2.85
N LEU A 110 13.82 9.05 3.23
CA LEU A 110 15.11 8.94 2.56
C LEU A 110 15.70 7.54 2.70
N VAL A 111 15.60 6.93 3.89
CA VAL A 111 16.09 5.57 4.15
C VAL A 111 15.34 4.54 3.30
N ASP A 112 14.02 4.65 3.19
CA ASP A 112 13.24 3.74 2.35
C ASP A 112 13.63 3.85 0.87
N ARG A 113 13.84 5.07 0.36
CA ARG A 113 14.37 5.26 -1.01
C ARG A 113 15.75 4.61 -1.22
N LEU A 114 16.59 4.55 -0.18
CA LEU A 114 17.91 3.93 -0.26
C LEU A 114 17.85 2.40 -0.29
N ARG A 115 16.84 1.79 0.35
CA ARG A 115 16.62 0.32 0.30
C ARG A 115 16.33 -0.16 -1.12
N GLU A 116 15.64 0.64 -1.92
CA GLU A 116 15.28 0.29 -3.29
C GLU A 116 16.44 0.39 -4.28
N ARG A 117 17.57 1.01 -3.89
CA ARG A 117 18.75 1.15 -4.75
C ARG A 117 19.74 0.03 -4.47
N LEU A 118 20.03 -0.77 -5.51
CA LEU A 118 21.15 -1.71 -5.51
C LEU A 118 22.46 -0.95 -5.27
N SER A 119 23.13 -1.29 -4.18
CA SER A 119 24.41 -0.69 -3.77
C SER A 119 25.31 -1.77 -3.17
N SER A 120 26.61 -1.64 -3.36
CA SER A 120 27.64 -2.50 -2.76
C SER A 120 27.91 -2.19 -1.29
N GLU A 121 27.43 -1.05 -0.79
CA GLU A 121 27.53 -0.66 0.61
C GLU A 121 26.36 -1.26 1.41
N LYS A 122 26.64 -1.77 2.62
CA LYS A 122 25.59 -2.23 3.53
C LYS A 122 24.74 -1.04 3.96
N LEU A 123 23.42 -1.19 3.82
CA LEU A 123 22.44 -0.15 4.16
C LEU A 123 22.64 0.41 5.57
N GLU A 124 22.99 -0.44 6.54
CA GLU A 124 23.20 -0.05 7.93
C GLU A 124 24.33 0.97 8.10
N ASP A 125 25.45 0.78 7.40
CA ASP A 125 26.61 1.68 7.45
C ASP A 125 26.26 3.06 6.85
N ARG A 126 25.46 3.05 5.79
CA ARG A 126 24.95 4.25 5.13
C ARG A 126 23.98 5.03 6.03
N ILE A 127 23.08 4.34 6.72
CA ILE A 127 22.16 4.93 7.71
C ILE A 127 22.93 5.56 8.87
N ARG A 128 23.98 4.90 9.38
CA ARG A 128 24.82 5.45 10.46
C ARG A 128 25.51 6.75 10.04
N ARG A 129 26.07 6.81 8.83
CA ARG A 129 26.69 8.04 8.28
C ARG A 129 25.68 9.18 8.18
N MET A 130 24.50 8.92 7.61
CA MET A 130 23.46 9.95 7.46
C MET A 130 22.93 10.45 8.81
N LYS A 131 22.83 9.58 9.83
CA LYS A 131 22.48 10.01 11.19
C LYS A 131 23.52 10.97 11.77
N LEU A 132 24.81 10.66 11.59
CA LEU A 132 25.91 11.51 12.05
C LEU A 132 25.93 12.88 11.34
N GLU A 133 25.60 12.91 10.05
CA GLU A 133 25.44 14.14 9.27
C GLU A 133 24.20 14.96 9.67
N LEU A 134 23.12 14.30 10.15
CA LEU A 134 21.91 14.98 10.63
C LEU A 134 22.11 15.67 11.99
N THR A 135 22.98 15.14 12.83
CA THR A 135 23.28 15.65 14.18
C THR A 135 24.46 16.63 14.22
N LYS A 136 25.17 16.82 13.10
CA LYS A 136 26.22 17.83 12.97
C LYS A 136 25.58 19.12 12.45
N ASP A 137 25.40 20.08 13.36
CA ASP A 137 25.12 21.48 13.00
C ASP A 137 26.29 22.07 12.22
#